data_AF-A0AAE1RYB7-F1
#
_entry.id   AF-A0AAE1RYB7-F1
#
_cell.length_a   1.000
_cell.length_b   1.000
_cell.length_c   1.000
_cell.angle_alpha   90.00
_cell.angle_beta   90.00
_cell.angle_gamma   90.00
#
_symmetry.space_group_name_H-M   'P 1'
#
loop_
_entity.id
_entity.type
_entity.pdbx_description
1 polymer ?
#
loop_
_entity_poly.entity_id
_entity_poly.type
_entity_poly.pdbx_seq_one_letter_code
_entity_poly.pdbx_strand_id
1 'polypeptide(L)'
;MSASVSGLKPACNNDTCHPTSSQKTSFFVSIYLIAFGTGGIKPCVSSFGADQFDDNDETEKKKKSSFFNWFYLSINVGALIASSVLVWIQMNVGPGQWVLVFVASFRKCNVKSPRDESLLYETADVESTIKGSRKLEHSEEFR
;
A
#
# COMPACT_ATOMS: atom_id res chain seq x y z
N MET A 1 8.71 -14.70 -13.96
CA MET A 1 7.45 -14.90 -13.20
C MET A 1 6.65 -16.13 -13.64
N SER A 2 6.62 -16.53 -14.93
CA SER A 2 5.95 -17.79 -15.35
C SER A 2 6.65 -19.08 -14.90
N ALA A 3 7.94 -19.04 -14.55
CA ALA A 3 8.69 -20.23 -14.15
C ALA A 3 8.39 -20.70 -12.71
N SER A 4 7.69 -19.90 -11.90
CA SER A 4 7.50 -20.18 -10.46
C SER A 4 6.20 -20.92 -10.13
N VAL A 5 5.31 -21.10 -11.10
CA VAL A 5 4.03 -21.80 -10.92
C VAL A 5 4.09 -23.08 -11.75
N SER A 6 4.04 -24.25 -11.09
CA SER A 6 4.18 -25.57 -11.72
C SER A 6 3.18 -25.85 -12.85
N GLY A 7 2.06 -25.10 -12.92
CA GLY A 7 1.03 -25.21 -13.98
C GLY A 7 1.16 -24.22 -15.14
N LEU A 8 2.10 -23.25 -15.08
CA LEU A 8 2.35 -22.25 -16.13
C LEU A 8 3.75 -22.39 -16.74
N LYS A 9 4.29 -23.61 -16.80
CA LYS A 9 5.55 -23.85 -17.52
C LYS A 9 5.31 -23.73 -19.03
N PRO A 10 6.06 -22.88 -19.77
CA PRO A 10 5.93 -22.82 -21.22
C PRO A 10 6.39 -24.14 -21.84
N ALA A 11 5.71 -24.58 -22.89
CA ALA A 11 6.18 -25.72 -23.68
C ALA A 11 7.41 -25.27 -24.49
N CYS A 12 8.56 -25.86 -24.18
CA CYS A 12 9.82 -25.57 -24.87
C CYS A 12 10.24 -26.77 -25.72
N ASN A 13 10.58 -26.51 -26.98
CA ASN A 13 11.13 -27.50 -27.91
C ASN A 13 12.44 -26.94 -28.51
N ASN A 14 13.55 -27.66 -28.36
CA ASN A 14 14.89 -27.29 -28.89
C ASN A 14 15.21 -25.79 -28.76
N ASP A 15 15.27 -25.29 -27.51
CA ASP A 15 15.55 -23.90 -27.13
C ASP A 15 14.51 -22.84 -27.53
N THR A 16 13.46 -23.21 -28.26
CA THR A 16 12.33 -22.32 -28.55
C THR A 16 11.17 -22.56 -27.57
N CYS A 17 10.90 -21.57 -26.72
CA CYS A 17 9.79 -21.62 -25.77
C CYS A 17 8.62 -20.77 -26.27
N HIS A 18 7.48 -21.41 -26.53
CA HIS A 18 6.26 -20.71 -26.91
C HIS A 18 5.33 -20.53 -25.69
N PRO A 19 4.78 -19.33 -25.49
CA PRO A 19 3.84 -19.10 -24.41
C PRO A 19 2.50 -19.80 -24.69
N THR A 20 2.02 -20.54 -23.69
CA THR A 20 0.74 -21.26 -23.73
C THR A 20 -0.43 -20.27 -23.84
N SER A 21 -1.52 -20.66 -24.52
CA SER A 21 -2.72 -19.80 -24.67
C SER A 21 -3.27 -19.29 -23.32
N SER A 22 -3.16 -20.12 -22.26
CA SER A 22 -3.54 -19.73 -20.90
C SER A 22 -2.66 -18.62 -20.32
N GLN A 23 -1.34 -18.64 -20.58
CA GLN A 23 -0.42 -17.60 -20.13
C GLN A 23 -0.73 -16.25 -20.79
N LYS A 24 -1.01 -16.26 -22.10
CA LYS A 24 -1.39 -15.04 -22.84
C LYS A 24 -2.70 -14.46 -22.30
N THR A 25 -3.72 -15.31 -22.11
CA THR A 25 -5.03 -14.88 -21.62
C THR A 25 -4.92 -14.31 -20.21
N SER A 26 -4.22 -14.99 -19.29
CA SER A 26 -4.00 -14.49 -17.94
C SER A 26 -3.28 -13.15 -17.93
N PHE A 27 -2.27 -12.97 -18.79
CA PHE A 27 -1.56 -11.71 -18.92
C PHE A 27 -2.50 -10.59 -19.38
N PHE A 28 -3.26 -10.80 -20.45
CA PHE A 28 -4.20 -9.80 -20.95
C PHE A 28 -5.27 -9.45 -19.91
N VAL A 29 -5.87 -10.44 -19.26
CA VAL A 29 -6.85 -10.20 -18.18
C VAL A 29 -6.25 -9.33 -17.07
N SER A 30 -5.03 -9.63 -16.64
CA SER A 30 -4.37 -8.86 -15.58
C SER A 30 -4.10 -7.40 -15.97
N ILE A 31 -3.63 -7.13 -17.20
CA ILE A 31 -3.37 -5.76 -17.63
C ILE A 31 -4.67 -4.98 -17.87
N TYR A 32 -5.76 -5.63 -18.31
CA TYR A 32 -7.07 -5.00 -18.44
C TYR A 32 -7.68 -4.63 -17.08
N LEU A 33 -7.55 -5.49 -16.07
CA LEU A 33 -7.99 -5.18 -14.70
C LEU A 33 -7.21 -4.01 -14.09
N ILE A 34 -5.88 -3.97 -14.30
CA ILE A 34 -5.05 -2.85 -13.86
C ILE A 34 -5.46 -1.57 -14.59
N ALA A 35 -5.65 -1.61 -15.91
CA ALA A 35 -6.08 -0.45 -16.70
C ALA A 35 -7.43 0.08 -16.22
N PHE A 36 -8.40 -0.80 -15.96
CA PHE A 36 -9.71 -0.42 -15.46
C PHE A 36 -9.64 0.20 -14.05
N GLY A 37 -8.92 -0.44 -13.12
CA GLY A 37 -8.78 0.06 -11.75
C GLY A 37 -8.05 1.41 -11.68
N THR A 38 -6.97 1.56 -12.45
CA THR A 38 -6.22 2.83 -12.50
C THR A 38 -7.03 3.93 -13.20
N GLY A 39 -7.81 3.60 -14.23
CA GLY A 39 -8.68 4.53 -14.94
C GLY A 39 -9.86 5.03 -14.11
N GLY A 40 -10.41 4.20 -13.22
CA GLY A 40 -11.53 4.59 -12.34
C GLY A 40 -11.11 5.41 -11.13
N ILE A 41 -10.02 5.03 -10.45
CA ILE A 41 -9.64 5.65 -9.17
C ILE A 41 -9.00 7.03 -9.37
N LYS A 42 -8.11 7.18 -10.36
CA LYS A 42 -7.33 8.40 -10.58
C LYS A 42 -8.18 9.67 -10.77
N PRO A 43 -9.22 9.70 -11.63
CA PRO A 43 -10.03 10.91 -11.82
C PRO A 43 -10.88 11.25 -10.59
N CYS A 44 -11.40 10.24 -9.87
CA CYS A 44 -12.26 10.47 -8.72
C CYS A 44 -11.52 11.12 -7.54
N VAL A 45 -10.26 10.74 -7.29
CA VAL A 45 -9.48 11.28 -6.16
C VAL A 45 -9.16 12.76 -6.36
N SER A 46 -8.76 13.17 -7.58
CA SER A 46 -8.46 14.58 -7.86
C SER A 46 -9.73 15.44 -7.86
N SER A 47 -10.84 14.93 -8.41
CA SER A 47 -12.11 15.65 -8.39
C SER A 47 -12.65 15.83 -6.98
N PHE A 48 -12.65 14.76 -6.16
CA PHE A 48 -13.07 14.84 -4.76
C PHE A 48 -12.15 15.77 -3.95
N GLY A 49 -10.83 15.72 -4.17
CA GLY A 49 -9.90 16.65 -3.52
C GLY A 49 -10.09 18.11 -3.93
N ALA A 50 -10.51 18.38 -5.17
CA ALA A 50 -10.84 19.72 -5.64
C ALA A 50 -12.17 20.24 -5.07
N ASP A 51 -13.15 19.36 -4.88
CA ASP A 51 -14.50 19.67 -4.39
C ASP A 51 -14.52 20.15 -2.93
N GLN A 52 -13.46 19.86 -2.18
CA GLN A 52 -13.28 20.30 -0.78
C GLN A 52 -12.96 21.80 -0.63
N PHE A 53 -12.76 22.55 -1.71
CA PHE A 53 -12.36 23.96 -1.68
C PHE A 53 -13.33 24.82 -2.50
N ASP A 54 -13.81 25.93 -1.93
CA ASP A 54 -14.63 26.91 -2.65
C ASP A 54 -13.77 27.76 -3.59
N ASP A 55 -14.20 27.89 -4.85
CA ASP A 55 -13.55 28.72 -5.86
C ASP A 55 -13.95 30.20 -5.75
N ASN A 56 -14.93 30.56 -4.92
CA ASN A 56 -15.33 31.95 -4.71
C ASN A 56 -14.51 32.67 -3.61
N ASP A 57 -13.77 31.94 -2.78
CA ASP A 57 -12.87 32.50 -1.75
C ASP A 57 -11.40 32.47 -2.23
N GLU A 58 -10.80 33.67 -2.33
CA GLU A 58 -9.40 33.85 -2.74
C GLU A 58 -8.38 33.22 -1.77
N THR A 59 -8.73 33.05 -0.49
CA THR A 59 -7.89 32.36 0.49
C THR A 59 -7.94 30.85 0.34
N GLU A 60 -9.11 30.28 0.01
CA GLU A 60 -9.27 28.83 -0.21
C GLU A 60 -8.69 28.38 -1.55
N LYS A 61 -8.80 29.21 -2.60
CA LYS A 61 -8.08 29.01 -3.87
C LYS A 61 -6.58 28.82 -3.71
N LYS A 62 -5.94 29.64 -2.87
CA LYS A 62 -4.50 29.51 -2.58
C LYS A 62 -4.17 28.18 -1.89
N LYS A 63 -5.03 27.73 -0.97
CA LYS A 63 -4.90 26.43 -0.30
C LYS A 63 -5.10 25.26 -1.27
N LYS A 64 -6.08 25.36 -2.18
CA LYS A 64 -6.31 24.39 -3.28
C LYS A 64 -5.06 24.24 -4.15
N SER A 65 -4.44 25.34 -4.57
CA SER A 65 -3.20 25.31 -5.35
C SER A 65 -2.04 24.66 -4.59
N SER A 66 -1.89 24.95 -3.29
CA SER A 66 -0.87 24.34 -2.44
C SER A 66 -1.09 22.84 -2.25
N PHE A 67 -2.34 22.42 -2.05
CA PHE A 67 -2.74 21.01 -1.97
C PHE A 67 -2.37 20.25 -3.24
N PHE A 68 -2.76 20.75 -4.42
CA PHE A 68 -2.42 20.10 -5.69
C PHE A 68 -0.91 20.07 -5.94
N ASN A 69 -0.18 21.13 -5.58
CA ASN A 69 1.28 21.14 -5.68
C ASN A 69 1.91 20.02 -4.84
N TRP A 70 1.48 19.86 -3.58
CA TRP A 70 1.98 18.78 -2.72
C TRP A 70 1.53 17.39 -3.18
N PHE A 71 0.32 17.29 -3.72
CA PHE A 71 -0.21 16.06 -4.31
C PHE A 71 0.66 15.60 -5.49
N TYR A 72 0.98 16.49 -6.43
CA TYR A 72 1.86 16.17 -7.56
C TYR A 72 3.30 15.88 -7.12
N LEU A 73 3.82 16.60 -6.12
CA LEU A 73 5.13 16.29 -5.53
C LEU A 73 5.15 14.86 -4.98
N SER A 74 4.12 14.48 -4.22
CA SER A 74 3.99 13.15 -3.62
C SER A 74 3.92 12.05 -4.68
N ILE A 75 3.24 12.29 -5.80
CA ILE A 75 3.18 11.33 -6.93
C ILE A 75 4.57 11.12 -7.53
N ASN A 76 5.32 12.20 -7.79
CA ASN A 76 6.65 12.12 -8.36
C ASN A 76 7.64 11.42 -7.41
N VAL A 77 7.61 11.76 -6.13
CA VAL A 77 8.43 11.09 -5.10
C VAL A 77 8.05 9.61 -4.99
N GLY A 78 6.76 9.29 -4.97
CA GLY A 78 6.28 7.91 -4.95
C GLY A 78 6.75 7.12 -6.18
N ALA A 79 6.73 7.72 -7.36
CA ALA A 79 7.24 7.11 -8.58
C ALA A 79 8.75 6.83 -8.51
N LEU A 80 9.54 7.76 -7.96
CA LEU A 80 10.99 7.59 -7.76
C LEU A 80 11.32 6.48 -6.76
N ILE A 81 10.57 6.40 -5.66
CA ILE A 81 10.71 5.32 -4.67
C ILE A 81 10.33 3.99 -5.30
N ALA A 82 9.22 3.94 -6.05
CA ALA A 82 8.78 2.73 -6.73
C ALA A 82 9.82 2.24 -7.75
N SER A 83 10.37 3.14 -8.57
CA SER A 83 11.38 2.78 -9.57
C SER A 83 12.73 2.41 -8.96
N SER A 84 13.07 2.91 -7.77
CA SER A 84 14.37 2.65 -7.15
C SER A 84 14.29 1.47 -6.17
N VAL A 85 13.44 1.59 -5.15
CA VAL A 85 13.36 0.62 -4.04
C VAL A 85 12.70 -0.67 -4.48
N LEU A 86 11.56 -0.63 -5.20
CA LEU A 86 10.91 -1.88 -5.61
C LEU A 86 11.77 -2.65 -6.61
N VAL A 87 12.43 -1.96 -7.53
CA VAL A 87 13.36 -2.60 -8.48
C VAL A 87 14.56 -3.18 -7.75
N TRP A 88 15.13 -2.45 -6.80
CA TRP A 88 16.22 -2.98 -5.98
C TRP A 88 15.81 -4.24 -5.21
N ILE A 89 14.61 -4.26 -4.61
CA ILE A 89 14.06 -5.44 -3.91
C ILE A 89 13.86 -6.60 -4.89
N GLN A 90 13.30 -6.35 -6.08
CA GLN A 90 13.09 -7.37 -7.11
C GLN A 90 14.40 -8.00 -7.57
N MET A 91 15.47 -7.21 -7.68
CA MET A 91 16.79 -7.67 -8.14
C MET A 91 17.60 -8.39 -7.04
N ASN A 92 17.50 -7.98 -5.77
CA ASN A 92 18.36 -8.50 -4.70
C ASN A 92 17.72 -9.60 -3.83
N VAL A 93 16.40 -9.57 -3.61
CA VAL A 93 15.73 -10.47 -2.64
C VAL A 93 15.01 -11.64 -3.31
N GLY A 94 14.85 -11.59 -4.64
CA GLY A 94 14.21 -12.64 -5.42
C GLY A 94 12.68 -12.71 -5.26
N PRO A 95 11.98 -13.45 -6.14
CA PRO A 95 10.51 -13.42 -6.23
C PRO A 95 9.77 -14.11 -5.07
N GLY A 96 10.44 -14.97 -4.28
CA GLY A 96 9.80 -15.74 -3.20
C GLY A 96 9.36 -14.91 -1.99
N GLN A 97 10.09 -13.83 -1.67
CA GLN A 97 9.80 -13.02 -0.49
C GLN A 97 8.56 -12.13 -0.66
N TRP A 98 8.21 -11.77 -1.91
CA TRP A 98 6.97 -11.06 -2.23
C TRP A 98 5.74 -11.86 -1.81
N VAL A 99 5.77 -13.18 -2.01
CA VAL A 99 4.69 -14.08 -1.59
C VAL A 99 4.50 -14.01 -0.08
N LEU A 100 5.59 -13.98 0.70
CA LEU A 100 5.51 -13.85 2.16
C LEU A 100 4.96 -12.50 2.60
N VAL A 101 5.33 -11.40 1.93
CA VAL A 101 4.78 -10.05 2.20
C VAL A 101 3.28 -9.99 1.89
N PHE A 102 2.87 -10.54 0.75
CA PHE A 102 1.44 -10.63 0.40
C PHE A 102 0.70 -11.55 1.37
N VAL A 103 1.22 -12.73 1.71
CA VAL A 103 0.61 -13.64 2.68
C VAL A 103 0.50 -13.01 4.06
N ALA A 104 1.52 -12.28 4.52
CA ALA A 104 1.48 -11.56 5.79
C ALA A 104 0.42 -10.44 5.78
N SER A 105 0.31 -9.67 4.68
CA SER A 105 -0.73 -8.65 4.53
C SER A 105 -2.13 -9.26 4.53
N PHE A 106 -2.36 -10.34 3.77
CA PHE A 106 -3.65 -11.04 3.75
C PHE A 106 -3.99 -11.66 5.10
N ARG A 107 -3.01 -12.25 5.80
CA ARG A 107 -3.20 -12.74 7.18
C ARG A 107 -3.56 -11.62 8.13
N LYS A 108 -2.96 -10.43 7.96
CA LYS A 108 -3.26 -9.25 8.78
C LYS A 108 -4.64 -8.66 8.46
N CYS A 109 -5.15 -8.77 7.23
CA CYS A 109 -6.54 -8.42 6.89
C CYS A 109 -7.58 -9.41 7.44
N ASN A 110 -7.19 -10.66 7.74
CA ASN A 110 -8.09 -11.67 8.33
C ASN A 110 -8.11 -11.62 9.87
N VAL A 111 -7.20 -10.86 10.48
CA VAL A 111 -7.29 -10.55 11.91
C VAL A 111 -8.51 -9.64 12.11
N LYS A 112 -9.54 -10.16 12.78
CA LYS A 112 -10.66 -9.34 13.26
C LYS A 112 -10.08 -8.25 14.15
N SER A 113 -10.12 -7.01 13.68
CA SER A 113 -9.83 -5.86 14.52
C SER A 113 -10.80 -5.92 15.70
N PRO A 114 -10.31 -5.97 16.96
CA PRO A 114 -11.18 -5.90 18.13
C PRO A 114 -11.99 -4.60 18.04
N ARG A 115 -13.30 -4.71 18.32
CA ARG A 115 -14.27 -3.59 18.20
C ARG A 115 -14.26 -2.65 19.39
N ASP A 116 -13.49 -2.96 20.42
CA ASP A 116 -13.36 -2.15 21.62
C ASP A 116 -12.20 -1.16 21.46
N GLU A 117 -12.51 0.13 21.34
CA GLU A 117 -11.52 1.23 21.31
C GLU A 117 -10.61 1.27 22.55
N SER A 118 -11.03 0.64 23.66
CA SER A 118 -10.24 0.51 24.89
C SER A 118 -9.10 -0.51 24.81
N LEU A 119 -9.04 -1.33 23.75
CA LEU A 119 -7.95 -2.28 23.49
C LEU A 119 -6.91 -1.74 22.48
N LEU A 120 -7.12 -0.52 21.96
CA LEU A 120 -6.17 0.18 21.07
C LEU A 120 -5.20 1.10 21.83
N TYR A 121 -5.39 1.29 23.13
CA TYR A 121 -4.36 1.85 24.01
C TYR A 121 -3.70 0.70 24.79
N GLU A 122 -2.38 0.79 24.99
CA GLU A 122 -1.61 -0.16 25.79
C GLU A 122 -2.29 -0.40 27.16
N THR A 123 -2.91 -1.56 27.34
CA THR A 123 -3.06 -2.11 28.69
C THR A 123 -1.70 -2.59 29.12
N ALA A 124 -1.22 -2.03 30.24
CA ALA A 124 0.02 -2.38 30.90
C ALA A 124 0.36 -3.86 30.70
N ASP A 125 1.47 -4.11 30.01
CA ASP A 125 2.07 -5.41 29.86
C ASP A 125 2.04 -6.12 31.22
N VAL A 126 1.34 -7.25 31.29
CA VAL A 126 1.67 -8.24 32.31
C VAL A 126 2.99 -8.83 31.84
N GLU A 127 4.06 -8.22 32.36
CA GLU A 127 5.48 -8.62 32.28
C GLU A 127 6.37 -7.94 31.23
N SER A 128 6.42 -6.60 31.25
CA SER A 128 7.58 -5.88 30.71
C SER A 128 8.79 -6.01 31.64
N THR A 129 9.83 -6.72 31.19
CA THR A 129 11.12 -6.94 31.85
C THR A 129 12.01 -5.68 31.91
N ILE A 130 11.44 -4.47 31.78
CA ILE A 130 12.20 -3.21 31.84
C ILE A 130 11.86 -2.47 33.15
N LYS A 131 12.70 -2.74 34.15
CA LYS A 131 12.73 -2.09 35.46
C LYS A 131 13.11 -0.61 35.29
N GLY A 132 12.14 0.30 35.13
CA GLY A 132 12.51 1.72 35.10
C GLY A 132 11.49 2.83 34.95
N SER A 133 10.22 2.60 34.62
CA SER A 133 9.26 3.72 34.46
C SER A 133 8.07 3.61 35.41
N ARG A 134 8.21 4.18 36.61
CA ARG A 134 7.06 4.51 37.46
C ARG A 134 6.50 5.86 37.00
N LYS A 135 5.28 5.83 36.45
CA LYS A 135 4.49 7.03 36.13
C LYS A 135 4.06 7.70 37.45
N LEU A 136 4.28 9.00 37.57
CA LEU A 136 3.82 9.81 38.70
C LEU A 136 2.32 10.09 38.54
N GLU A 137 1.52 9.78 39.58
CA GLU A 137 0.13 10.22 39.66
C GLU A 137 0.06 11.72 39.99
N HIS A 138 -0.75 12.45 39.24
CA HIS A 138 -1.06 13.86 39.49
C HIS A 138 -2.33 13.94 40.35
N SER A 139 -2.21 14.50 41.55
CA SER A 139 -3.33 14.77 42.45
C SER A 139 -4.00 16.10 42.07
N GLU A 140 -5.32 16.08 41.87
CA GLU A 140 -6.18 17.22 41.54
C GLU A 140 -6.67 17.95 42.81
N GLU A 141 -5.76 18.27 43.74
CA GLU A 141 -6.13 18.85 45.05
C GLU A 141 -5.94 20.39 45.15
N PHE A 142 -6.12 21.13 44.06
CA PHE A 142 -6.19 22.60 44.11
C PHE A 142 -7.22 23.16 43.11
N ARG A 143 -8.49 23.23 43.54
CA ARG A 143 -9.46 24.19 43.01
C ARG A 143 -10.33 24.76 44.13
#